data_AF-A0A1H1PX64-F1
#
_entry.id   AF-A0A1H1PX64-F1
#
_cell.length_a   1.000
_cell.length_b   1.000
_cell.length_c   1.000
_cell.angle_alpha   90.00
_cell.angle_beta   90.00
_cell.angle_gamma   90.00
#
_symmetry.space_group_name_H-M   'P 1'
#
loop_
_entity.id
_entity.type
_entity.pdbx_description
1 polymer ?
#
loop_
_entity_poly.entity_id
_entity_poly.type
_entity_poly.pdbx_seq_one_letter_code
_entity_poly.pdbx_strand_id
1 'polypeptide(L)'
;MSRVLRLNTLLDRRFQPGAISLDAMRAELSRLDALCKTLGVSELSRFLDTTAVELQQAVILIDDTQVPTADTASDPETGLAYGIEDMSWQPIAAGMSSLEALEQHLQREHQGARTSSLLDELAYCLRALSPLEAEGAQFHLALTPD
;
A
#
# COMPACT_ATOMS: atom_id res chain seq x y z
N MET A 1 14.65 -8.99 6.81
CA MET A 1 14.19 -8.68 5.44
C MET A 1 13.55 -7.31 5.47
N SER A 2 14.15 -6.34 4.76
CA SER A 2 13.52 -5.05 4.54
C SER A 2 12.25 -5.28 3.71
N ARG A 3 11.23 -4.48 3.98
CA ARG A 3 9.99 -4.47 3.23
C ARG A 3 9.76 -3.05 2.79
N VAL A 4 9.27 -2.88 1.58
CA VAL A 4 8.96 -1.57 1.01
C VAL A 4 7.45 -1.43 0.95
N LEU A 5 6.95 -0.27 1.36
CA LEU A 5 5.54 0.08 1.25
C LEU A 5 5.36 1.03 0.07
N ARG A 6 4.41 0.76 -0.83
CA ARG A 6 4.10 1.63 -1.98
C ARG A 6 2.60 1.76 -2.16
N LEU A 7 2.16 2.89 -2.69
CA LEU A 7 0.76 3.10 -3.07
C LEU A 7 0.55 2.68 -4.52
N ASN A 8 -0.26 1.64 -4.75
CA ASN A 8 -0.66 1.22 -6.09
C ASN A 8 -2.11 1.61 -6.36
N THR A 9 -2.41 1.92 -7.63
CA THR A 9 -3.75 2.31 -8.06
C THR A 9 -4.21 1.49 -9.27
N LEU A 10 -5.52 1.36 -9.42
CA LEU A 10 -6.16 0.62 -10.49
C LEU A 10 -7.39 1.37 -10.97
N LEU A 11 -7.42 1.72 -12.25
CA LEU A 11 -8.58 2.31 -12.92
C LEU A 11 -8.83 1.57 -14.22
N ASP A 12 -10.03 1.02 -14.44
CA ASP A 12 -10.37 0.27 -15.66
C ASP A 12 -9.33 -0.81 -16.02
N ARG A 13 -8.89 -1.57 -15.02
CA ARG A 13 -7.81 -2.58 -15.11
C ARG A 13 -6.41 -2.04 -15.46
N ARG A 14 -6.24 -0.72 -15.57
CA ARG A 14 -4.93 -0.10 -15.72
C ARG A 14 -4.24 0.00 -14.38
N PHE A 15 -3.30 -0.90 -14.16
CA PHE A 15 -2.43 -0.90 -12.99
C PHE A 15 -1.41 0.24 -13.08
N GLN A 16 -1.30 1.03 -12.03
CA GLN A 16 -0.26 2.04 -11.89
C GLN A 16 0.47 1.89 -10.55
N PRO A 17 1.77 1.51 -10.57
CA PRO A 17 2.54 1.35 -9.36
C PRO A 17 2.96 2.70 -8.76
N GLY A 18 3.13 2.72 -7.44
CA GLY A 18 3.57 3.91 -6.71
C GLY A 18 5.00 4.33 -7.04
N ALA A 19 5.19 5.63 -7.29
CA ALA A 19 6.49 6.19 -7.66
C ALA A 19 7.50 6.20 -6.51
N ILE A 20 7.04 6.35 -5.26
CA ILE A 20 7.88 6.45 -4.08
C ILE A 20 7.65 5.31 -3.09
N SER A 21 8.67 5.05 -2.27
CA SER A 21 8.54 4.25 -1.05
C SER A 21 7.94 5.10 0.07
N LEU A 22 7.02 4.52 0.83
CA LEU A 22 6.33 5.13 1.97
C LEU A 22 6.96 4.64 3.29
N ASP A 23 8.21 5.00 3.51
CA ASP A 23 9.03 4.45 4.60
C ASP A 23 8.58 4.93 5.97
N ALA A 24 8.20 6.20 6.10
CA ALA A 24 7.71 6.76 7.36
C ALA A 24 6.36 6.14 7.74
N MET A 25 5.43 6.02 6.79
CA MET A 25 4.15 5.35 6.97
C MET A 25 4.34 3.89 7.37
N ARG A 26 5.25 3.17 6.70
CA ARG A 26 5.56 1.77 7.05
C ARG A 26 6.10 1.65 8.46
N ALA A 27 7.02 2.52 8.87
CA ALA A 27 7.64 2.49 10.18
C ALA A 27 6.67 2.86 11.32
N GLU A 28 5.63 3.64 11.03
CA GLU A 28 4.64 4.14 12.01
C GLU A 28 3.26 3.50 11.83
N LEU A 29 3.12 2.47 11.00
CA LEU A 29 1.84 1.89 10.62
C LEU A 29 0.96 1.52 11.84
N SER A 30 1.55 0.84 12.85
CA SER A 30 0.79 0.47 14.05
C SER A 30 0.31 1.68 14.86
N ARG A 31 1.08 2.78 14.87
CA ARG A 31 0.68 4.05 15.49
C ARG A 31 -0.43 4.71 14.69
N LEU A 32 -0.32 4.74 13.36
CA LEU A 32 -1.35 5.26 12.47
C LEU A 32 -2.67 4.50 12.61
N ASP A 33 -2.65 3.17 12.72
CA ASP A 33 -3.85 2.36 12.95
C ASP A 33 -4.51 2.67 14.29
N ALA A 34 -3.71 2.83 15.36
CA ALA A 34 -4.22 3.25 16.65
C ALA A 34 -4.87 4.64 16.56
N LEU A 35 -4.27 5.58 15.81
CA LEU A 35 -4.87 6.89 15.56
C LEU A 35 -6.17 6.78 14.75
N CYS A 36 -6.21 5.95 13.71
CA CYS A 36 -7.43 5.70 12.93
C CYS A 36 -8.59 5.24 13.84
N LYS A 37 -8.32 4.31 14.76
CA LYS A 37 -9.30 3.86 15.76
C LYS A 37 -9.82 4.99 16.63
N THR A 38 -8.93 5.87 17.11
CA THR A 38 -9.34 7.02 17.94
C THR A 38 -10.15 8.05 17.16
N LEU A 39 -9.89 8.18 15.86
CA LEU A 39 -10.58 9.10 14.96
C LEU A 39 -11.89 8.52 14.39
N GLY A 40 -12.17 7.23 14.64
CA GLY A 40 -13.37 6.54 14.13
C GLY A 40 -13.32 6.25 12.62
N VAL A 41 -12.12 6.20 12.03
CA VAL A 41 -11.90 5.90 10.61
C VAL A 41 -11.28 4.51 10.43
N SER A 42 -11.28 4.01 9.19
CA SER A 42 -10.70 2.69 8.87
C SER A 42 -9.18 2.67 9.09
N GLU A 43 -8.68 1.59 9.66
CA GLU A 43 -7.24 1.33 9.84
C GLU A 43 -6.51 1.28 8.50
N LEU A 44 -5.27 1.79 8.45
CA LEU A 44 -4.44 1.73 7.25
C LEU A 44 -4.04 0.30 6.91
N SER A 45 -3.85 -0.55 7.92
CA SER A 45 -3.56 -1.97 7.71
C SER A 45 -4.63 -2.71 6.93
N ARG A 46 -5.87 -2.23 6.93
CA ARG A 46 -6.96 -2.80 6.12
C ARG A 46 -6.77 -2.60 4.62
N PHE A 47 -5.97 -1.60 4.23
CA PHE A 47 -5.66 -1.31 2.82
C PHE A 47 -4.33 -1.93 2.39
N LEU A 48 -3.66 -2.69 3.25
CA LEU A 48 -2.41 -3.36 2.89
C LEU A 48 -2.66 -4.55 1.97
N ASP A 49 -1.76 -4.69 1.02
CA ASP A 49 -1.62 -5.89 0.21
C ASP A 49 -0.31 -6.60 0.57
N THR A 50 -0.40 -7.86 0.99
CA THR A 50 0.74 -8.70 1.38
C THR A 50 1.05 -9.81 0.37
N THR A 51 0.35 -9.83 -0.76
CA THR A 51 0.44 -10.89 -1.78
C THR A 51 1.88 -11.13 -2.24
N ALA A 52 2.66 -10.06 -2.44
CA ALA A 52 4.07 -10.16 -2.79
C ALA A 52 4.92 -10.89 -1.73
N VAL A 53 4.68 -10.60 -0.45
CA VAL A 53 5.39 -11.21 0.68
C VAL A 53 4.98 -12.67 0.85
N GLU A 54 3.68 -12.95 0.72
CA GLU A 54 3.14 -14.31 0.82
C GLU A 54 3.68 -15.22 -0.28
N LEU A 55 3.73 -14.71 -1.52
CA LEU A 55 4.33 -15.44 -2.64
C LEU A 55 5.81 -15.72 -2.39
N GLN A 56 6.58 -14.72 -1.95
CA GLN A 56 8.00 -14.93 -1.64
C GLN A 56 8.19 -16.00 -0.54
N GLN A 57 7.37 -15.96 0.50
CA GLN A 57 7.41 -16.96 1.57
C GLN A 57 7.06 -18.36 1.06
N ALA A 58 6.05 -18.49 0.19
CA ALA A 58 5.70 -19.75 -0.45
C ALA A 58 6.83 -20.29 -1.33
N VAL A 59 7.47 -19.45 -2.12
CA VAL A 59 8.64 -19.83 -2.95
C VAL A 59 9.77 -20.36 -2.08
N ILE A 60 10.14 -19.65 -1.01
CA ILE A 60 11.20 -20.09 -0.09
C ILE A 60 10.88 -21.44 0.55
N LEU A 61 9.63 -21.69 0.93
CA LEU A 61 9.17 -22.96 1.51
C LEU A 61 9.25 -24.13 0.51
N ILE A 62 9.04 -23.84 -0.79
CA ILE A 62 9.06 -24.84 -1.86
C ILE A 62 10.50 -25.17 -2.29
N ASP A 63 11.40 -24.17 -2.27
CA ASP A 63 12.80 -24.32 -2.72
C ASP A 63 13.64 -25.26 -1.82
N ASP A 64 13.16 -25.60 -0.62
CA ASP A 64 13.73 -26.68 0.23
C ASP A 64 13.50 -28.09 -0.35
N THR A 65 12.63 -28.24 -1.36
CA THR A 65 12.38 -29.51 -2.06
C THR A 65 12.04 -29.29 -3.54
N GLN A 66 13.07 -29.22 -4.40
CA GLN A 66 13.05 -29.44 -5.86
C GLN A 66 11.83 -28.91 -6.65
N VAL A 67 11.94 -27.78 -7.36
CA VAL A 67 11.03 -27.50 -8.50
C VAL A 67 11.76 -26.84 -9.69
N PRO A 68 11.43 -27.21 -10.94
CA PRO A 68 12.11 -26.75 -12.15
C PRO A 68 11.87 -25.25 -12.42
N THR A 69 12.86 -24.61 -13.03
CA THR A 69 12.78 -23.27 -13.65
C THR A 69 11.76 -23.25 -14.79
N ALA A 70 10.48 -23.20 -14.45
CA ALA A 70 9.46 -22.72 -15.38
C ALA A 70 9.49 -21.19 -15.26
N ASP A 71 9.77 -20.50 -16.37
CA ASP A 71 9.53 -19.07 -16.53
C ASP A 71 8.18 -18.74 -15.88
N THR A 72 8.22 -18.10 -14.71
CA THR A 72 7.02 -17.70 -13.98
C THR A 72 6.32 -16.70 -14.87
N ALA A 73 5.30 -17.16 -15.60
CA ALA A 73 4.53 -16.34 -16.51
C ALA A 73 4.03 -15.13 -15.71
N SER A 74 4.59 -13.96 -16.01
CA SER A 74 4.21 -12.73 -15.35
C SER A 74 2.84 -12.30 -15.88
N ASP A 75 2.00 -11.79 -14.99
CA ASP A 75 0.71 -11.25 -15.34
C ASP A 75 0.88 -10.15 -16.41
N PRO A 76 0.16 -10.21 -17.53
CA PRO A 76 0.39 -9.31 -18.66
C PRO A 76 -0.04 -7.87 -18.38
N GLU A 77 -0.87 -7.64 -17.37
CA GLU A 77 -1.40 -6.31 -17.02
C GLU A 77 -0.53 -5.59 -15.99
N THR A 78 0.17 -6.33 -15.12
CA THR A 78 1.03 -5.78 -14.06
C THR A 78 2.52 -6.04 -14.25
N GLY A 79 2.88 -7.05 -15.04
CA GLY A 79 4.24 -7.56 -15.16
C GLY A 79 4.73 -8.28 -13.90
N LEU A 80 3.85 -8.61 -12.96
CA LEU A 80 4.20 -9.26 -11.69
C LEU A 80 4.01 -10.78 -11.76
N ALA A 81 4.63 -11.52 -10.85
CA ALA A 81 4.52 -12.99 -10.79
C ALA A 81 3.15 -13.49 -10.29
N TYR A 82 2.21 -12.59 -10.00
CA TYR A 82 0.86 -12.83 -9.50
C TYR A 82 -0.12 -11.87 -10.19
N GLY A 83 -1.39 -12.25 -10.26
CA GLY A 83 -2.39 -11.52 -11.03
C GLY A 83 -2.92 -10.27 -10.32
N ILE A 84 -3.51 -9.36 -11.10
CA ILE A 84 -4.30 -8.22 -10.55
C ILE A 84 -5.38 -8.72 -9.58
N GLU A 85 -5.98 -9.87 -9.89
CA GLU A 85 -7.09 -10.46 -9.14
C GLU A 85 -6.67 -11.00 -7.76
N ASP A 86 -5.38 -11.28 -7.57
CA ASP A 86 -4.82 -11.77 -6.30
C ASP A 86 -4.52 -10.64 -5.31
N MET A 87 -4.64 -9.38 -5.75
CA MET A 87 -4.34 -8.21 -4.91
C MET A 87 -5.59 -7.70 -4.16
N SER A 88 -5.35 -7.12 -2.99
CA SER A 88 -6.38 -6.60 -2.08
C SER A 88 -6.86 -5.20 -2.47
N TRP A 89 -7.52 -5.07 -3.63
CA TRP A 89 -8.04 -3.79 -4.12
C TRP A 89 -9.19 -3.25 -3.27
N GLN A 90 -9.05 -1.98 -2.84
CA GLN A 90 -10.07 -1.26 -2.07
C GLN A 90 -10.50 0.00 -2.82
N PRO A 91 -11.78 0.44 -2.72
CA PRO A 91 -12.22 1.70 -3.31
C PRO A 91 -11.43 2.89 -2.76
N ILE A 92 -11.00 3.81 -3.62
CA ILE A 92 -10.25 5.01 -3.19
C ILE A 92 -11.00 5.80 -2.13
N ALA A 93 -12.30 6.02 -2.31
CA ALA A 93 -13.13 6.76 -1.37
C ALA A 93 -13.07 6.19 0.06
N ALA A 94 -12.92 4.86 0.22
CA ALA A 94 -12.81 4.23 1.52
C ALA A 94 -11.48 4.55 2.23
N GLY A 95 -10.39 4.71 1.48
CA GLY A 95 -9.06 5.05 2.00
C GLY A 95 -8.84 6.53 2.21
N MET A 96 -9.39 7.37 1.32
CA MET A 96 -9.25 8.83 1.34
C MET A 96 -9.67 9.41 2.69
N SER A 97 -10.83 9.01 3.21
CA SER A 97 -11.32 9.50 4.51
C SER A 97 -10.33 9.21 5.65
N SER A 98 -9.68 8.05 5.66
CA SER A 98 -8.68 7.70 6.68
C SER A 98 -7.40 8.52 6.52
N LEU A 99 -6.91 8.66 5.29
CA LEU A 99 -5.68 9.42 4.99
C LEU A 99 -5.85 10.91 5.33
N GLU A 100 -6.99 11.50 4.98
CA GLU A 100 -7.32 12.90 5.29
C GLU A 100 -7.43 13.12 6.80
N ALA A 101 -8.13 12.23 7.51
CA ALA A 101 -8.27 12.33 8.96
C ALA A 101 -6.92 12.26 9.68
N LEU A 102 -6.04 11.35 9.23
CA LEU A 102 -4.68 11.23 9.75
C LEU A 102 -3.84 12.48 9.45
N GLU A 103 -3.85 12.97 8.21
CA GLU A 103 -3.12 14.17 7.81
C GLU A 103 -3.56 15.37 8.67
N GLN A 104 -4.86 15.62 8.76
CA GLN A 104 -5.41 16.73 9.55
C GLN A 104 -5.09 16.61 11.04
N HIS A 105 -5.08 15.40 11.59
CA HIS A 105 -4.72 15.18 12.99
C HIS A 105 -3.24 15.45 13.23
N LEU A 106 -2.37 14.91 12.38
CA LEU A 106 -0.92 15.05 12.49
C LEU A 106 -0.45 16.48 12.21
N GLN A 107 -1.13 17.23 11.35
CA GLN A 107 -0.85 18.67 11.15
C GLN A 107 -1.10 19.50 12.41
N ARG A 108 -2.06 19.10 13.26
CA ARG A 108 -2.36 19.77 14.52
C ARG A 108 -1.38 19.42 15.63
N GLU A 109 -0.82 18.21 15.60
CA GLU A 109 0.26 17.80 16.49
C GLU A 109 1.60 18.38 16.02
N HIS A 110 2.07 19.46 16.66
CA HIS A 110 3.43 19.99 16.41
C HIS A 110 4.48 18.97 16.86
N GLN A 111 5.01 18.17 15.93
CA GLN A 111 6.06 17.19 16.23
C GLN A 111 7.11 17.15 15.11
N GLY A 112 8.36 16.85 15.49
CA GLY A 112 9.57 17.14 14.70
C GLY A 112 9.74 16.36 13.38
N ALA A 113 10.99 16.22 12.91
CA ALA A 113 11.33 15.74 11.56
C ALA A 113 10.66 14.41 11.12
N ARG A 114 10.33 13.52 12.07
CA ARG A 114 9.64 12.27 11.76
C ARG A 114 8.18 12.49 11.33
N THR A 115 7.50 13.45 11.97
CA THR A 115 6.13 13.82 11.63
C THR A 115 6.07 14.55 10.30
N SER A 116 7.09 15.36 9.95
CA SER A 116 7.13 15.99 8.62
C SER A 116 7.25 14.97 7.49
N SER A 117 8.14 13.97 7.61
CA SER A 117 8.23 12.92 6.58
C SER A 117 6.94 12.12 6.45
N LEU A 118 6.28 11.85 7.58
CA LEU A 118 4.98 11.17 7.60
C LEU A 118 3.88 11.98 6.90
N LEU A 119 3.84 13.29 7.16
CA LEU A 119 2.91 14.21 6.50
C LEU A 119 3.18 14.32 5.00
N ASP A 120 4.46 14.36 4.58
CA ASP A 120 4.83 14.40 3.16
C ASP A 120 4.35 13.14 2.42
N GLU A 121 4.51 11.96 3.02
CA GLU A 121 4.04 10.69 2.47
C GLU A 121 2.51 10.59 2.42
N LEU A 122 1.81 11.05 3.47
CA LEU A 122 0.34 11.12 3.48
C LEU A 122 -0.18 12.09 2.41
N ALA A 123 0.42 13.28 2.29
CA ALA A 123 0.08 14.27 1.28
C ALA A 123 0.36 13.75 -0.14
N TYR A 124 1.43 12.97 -0.33
CA TYR A 124 1.68 12.26 -1.58
C TYR A 124 0.53 11.30 -1.91
N CYS A 125 0.08 10.50 -0.94
CA CYS A 125 -1.01 9.54 -1.15
C CYS A 125 -2.30 10.26 -1.53
N LEU A 126 -2.68 11.29 -0.77
CA LEU A 126 -3.88 12.09 -1.07
C LEU A 126 -3.81 12.73 -2.46
N ARG A 127 -2.66 13.30 -2.85
CA ARG A 127 -2.48 13.89 -4.18
C ARG A 127 -2.57 12.87 -5.30
N ALA A 128 -2.08 11.65 -5.08
CA ALA A 128 -2.15 10.57 -6.07
C ALA A 128 -3.58 10.03 -6.22
N LEU A 129 -4.32 9.93 -5.11
CA LEU A 129 -5.66 9.33 -5.07
C LEU A 129 -6.79 10.30 -5.43
N SER A 130 -6.68 11.58 -5.05
CA SER A 130 -7.72 12.59 -5.28
C SER A 130 -8.25 12.68 -6.72
N PRO A 131 -7.42 12.71 -7.80
CA PRO A 131 -7.97 12.76 -9.15
C PRO A 131 -8.73 11.48 -9.54
N LEU A 132 -8.35 10.34 -8.96
CA LEU A 132 -8.89 9.02 -9.28
C LEU A 132 -10.15 8.68 -8.48
N GLU A 133 -10.41 9.38 -7.38
CA GLU A 133 -11.58 9.17 -6.53
C GLU A 133 -12.89 9.37 -7.30
N ALA A 134 -12.99 10.45 -8.08
CA ALA A 134 -14.17 10.76 -8.88
C ALA A 134 -14.42 9.74 -10.01
N GLU A 135 -13.37 9.03 -10.43
CA GLU A 135 -13.43 7.99 -11.47
C GLU A 135 -13.80 6.62 -10.89
N GLY A 136 -13.99 6.51 -9.56
CA GLY A 136 -14.34 5.25 -8.91
C GLY A 136 -13.18 4.24 -8.90
N ALA A 137 -11.95 4.72 -9.00
CA ALA A 137 -10.78 3.86 -9.05
C ALA A 137 -10.53 3.14 -7.69
N GLN A 138 -9.63 2.17 -7.73
CA GLN A 138 -9.23 1.37 -6.59
C GLN A 138 -7.76 1.59 -6.25
N PHE A 139 -7.38 1.27 -5.02
CA PHE A 139 -6.00 1.34 -4.56
C PHE A 139 -5.70 0.23 -3.55
N HIS A 140 -4.41 0.03 -3.29
CA HIS A 140 -3.92 -0.68 -2.12
C HIS A 140 -2.53 -0.17 -1.75
N LEU A 141 -2.11 -0.45 -0.52
CA LEU A 141 -0.77 -0.20 -0.02
C LEU A 141 0.04 -1.49 -0.13
N ALA A 142 0.82 -1.63 -1.19
CA ALA A 142 1.60 -2.83 -1.49
C ALA A 142 2.80 -2.92 -0.54
N LEU A 143 2.85 -4.01 0.22
CA LEU A 143 4.01 -4.40 1.00
C LEU A 143 4.82 -5.41 0.20
N THR A 144 5.94 -4.97 -0.38
CA THR A 144 6.83 -5.84 -1.16
C THR A 144 8.09 -6.18 -0.37
N PRO A 145 8.70 -7.34 -0.60
CA PRO A 145 10.10 -7.52 -0.21
C PRO A 145 10.98 -6.49 -0.93
N ASP A 146 12.04 -6.06 -0.25
CA ASP A 146 13.11 -5.23 -0.81
C ASP A 146 14.09 -6.07 -1.64
#